data_AF-A0A531AFA9-F1
#
_entry.id   AF-A0A531AFA9-F1
#
_cell.length_a   1.000
_cell.length_b   1.000
_cell.length_c   1.000
_cell.angle_alpha   90.00
_cell.angle_beta   90.00
_cell.angle_gamma   90.00
#
_symmetry.space_group_name_H-M   'P 1'
#
loop_
_entity.id
_entity.type
_entity.pdbx_description
1 polymer ?
#
loop_
_entity_poly.entity_id
_entity_poly.type
_entity_poly.pdbx_seq_one_letter_code
_entity_poly.pdbx_strand_id
1 'polypeptide(L)'
;MKDSIRKTHLASVTDRFVRGQMDRRSFLRAAGILGLGAGALGMGLGRRPFYGISQASAQEQELKPSAEITKWLSDVGKPFAGTTLRLATESTPPSNAIATQLKQYFEEATGIKVEIEVLPLEQVLQKLTLDVASSLGTYDLYY
;
A
#
# COMPACT_ATOMS: atom_id res chain seq x y z
N MET A 1 31.28 5.03 1.85
CA MET A 1 30.93 5.11 3.29
C MET A 1 30.02 3.93 3.62
N LYS A 2 30.30 3.13 4.66
CA LYS A 2 29.43 1.99 5.05
C LYS A 2 28.05 2.53 5.47
N ASP A 3 26.97 1.84 5.11
CA ASP A 3 25.58 2.31 5.32
C ASP A 3 25.26 2.59 6.80
N SER A 4 25.82 1.80 7.72
CA SER A 4 25.71 2.01 9.17
C SER A 4 26.26 3.38 9.61
N ILE A 5 27.40 3.81 9.07
CA ILE A 5 28.02 5.11 9.39
C ILE A 5 27.12 6.25 8.92
N ARG A 6 26.45 6.09 7.76
CA ARG A 6 25.51 7.08 7.22
C ARG A 6 24.31 7.28 8.14
N LYS A 7 23.72 6.19 8.62
CA LYS A 7 22.57 6.20 9.54
C LYS A 7 22.91 6.86 10.88
N THR A 8 24.04 6.49 11.48
CA THR A 8 24.50 7.09 12.74
C THR A 8 24.80 8.58 12.58
N HIS A 9 25.42 8.97 11.46
CA HIS A 9 25.69 10.38 11.19
C HIS A 9 24.41 11.19 11.04
N LEU A 10 23.41 10.66 10.32
CA LEU A 10 22.11 11.30 10.18
C LEU A 10 21.41 11.50 11.53
N ALA A 11 21.37 10.46 12.37
CA ALA A 11 20.78 10.55 13.70
C ALA A 11 21.42 11.67 14.53
N SER A 12 22.75 11.81 14.46
CA SER A 12 23.48 12.88 15.17
C SER A 12 23.21 14.29 14.62
N VAL A 13 22.94 14.43 13.33
CA VAL A 13 22.58 15.72 12.71
C VAL A 13 21.17 16.13 13.13
N THR A 14 20.22 15.18 13.11
CA THR A 14 18.84 15.41 13.54
C THR A 14 18.75 15.75 15.02
N ASP A 15 19.45 15.01 15.90
CA ASP A 15 19.43 15.26 17.36
C ASP A 15 19.96 16.67 17.69
N ARG A 16 21.06 17.11 17.06
CA ARG A 16 21.58 18.48 17.24
C ARG A 16 20.60 19.56 16.77
N PHE A 17 19.88 19.33 15.68
CA PHE A 17 18.87 20.28 15.19
C PHE A 17 17.67 20.36 16.14
N VAL A 18 17.15 19.21 16.61
CA VAL A 18 16.03 19.15 17.56
C VAL A 18 16.37 19.80 18.91
N ARG A 19 17.62 19.64 19.37
CA ARG A 19 18.12 20.28 20.60
C ARG A 19 18.43 21.78 20.45
N GLY A 20 18.22 22.37 19.27
CA GLY A 20 18.53 23.78 18.99
C GLY A 20 20.04 24.08 18.92
N GLN A 21 20.88 23.05 18.82
CA GLN A 21 22.35 23.17 18.74
C GLN A 21 22.86 23.33 17.30
N MET A 22 21.94 23.38 16.33
CA MET A 22 22.25 23.56 14.91
C MET A 22 21.20 24.45 14.26
N ASP A 23 21.64 25.42 13.46
CA ASP A 23 20.74 26.27 12.71
C ASP A 23 20.18 25.54 11.47
N ARG A 24 19.03 26.01 10.98
CA ARG A 24 18.31 25.41 9.84
C ARG A 24 19.16 25.32 8.57
N ARG A 25 20.03 26.31 8.30
CA ARG A 25 20.87 26.31 7.10
C ARG A 25 21.95 25.24 7.19
N SER A 26 22.59 25.10 8.35
CA SER A 26 23.57 24.05 8.62
C SER A 26 22.94 22.66 8.56
N PHE A 27 21.72 22.50 9.10
CA PHE A 27 20.96 21.25 9.00
C PHE A 27 20.66 20.88 7.55
N LEU A 28 20.13 21.81 6.75
CA LEU A 28 19.79 21.55 5.34
C LEU A 28 21.02 21.21 4.48
N ARG A 29 22.18 21.83 4.75
CA ARG A 29 23.44 21.47 4.10
C ARG A 29 23.87 20.05 4.46
N ALA A 30 23.81 19.68 5.74
CA ALA A 30 24.17 18.34 6.20
C ALA A 30 23.19 17.27 5.67
N ALA A 31 21.90 17.54 5.69
CA ALA A 31 20.85 16.67 5.15
C ALA A 31 20.99 16.49 3.62
N GLY A 32 21.30 17.57 2.90
CA GLY A 32 21.55 17.53 1.46
C GLY A 32 22.78 16.69 1.08
N ILE A 33 23.88 16.81 1.81
CA ILE A 33 25.09 15.97 1.62
C ILE A 33 24.80 14.49 1.93
N LEU A 34 23.87 14.22 2.85
CA LEU A 34 23.43 12.88 3.24
C LEU A 34 22.38 12.26 2.30
N GLY A 35 21.97 12.97 1.25
CA GLY A 35 21.00 12.47 0.25
C GLY A 35 19.54 12.55 0.71
N LEU A 36 19.25 13.25 1.81
CA LEU A 36 17.88 13.58 2.19
C LEU A 36 17.40 14.77 1.35
N GLY A 37 16.99 14.48 0.12
CA GLY A 37 16.29 15.44 -0.73
C GLY A 37 14.97 15.91 -0.09
N ALA A 38 14.39 16.95 -0.68
CA ALA A 38 13.21 17.69 -0.20
C ALA A 38 11.98 16.83 0.21
N GLY A 39 11.92 15.54 -0.12
CA GLY A 39 10.87 14.62 0.29
C GLY A 39 10.76 14.40 1.81
N ALA A 40 11.86 14.47 2.57
CA ALA A 40 11.82 14.26 4.02
C ALA A 40 11.34 15.50 4.83
N LEU A 41 11.35 16.70 4.23
CA LEU A 41 10.90 17.93 4.89
C LEU A 41 9.36 18.08 4.93
N GLY A 42 8.62 17.27 4.18
CA GLY A 42 7.15 17.27 4.17
C GLY A 42 6.51 16.54 5.36
N MET A 43 7.24 15.66 6.05
CA MET A 43 6.67 14.85 7.15
C MET A 43 6.53 15.60 8.49
N GLY A 44 7.19 16.75 8.67
CA GLY A 44 7.30 17.42 9.98
C GLY A 44 6.53 18.74 10.13
N LEU A 45 5.89 19.25 9.09
CA LEU A 45 5.17 20.52 9.12
C LEU A 45 3.67 20.25 8.96
N GLY A 46 2.98 20.19 10.10
CA GLY A 46 1.53 19.99 10.16
C GLY A 46 0.73 20.97 9.31
N ARG A 47 -0.49 20.53 8.97
CA ARG A 47 -1.52 21.22 8.17
C ARG A 47 -1.49 22.75 8.35
N ARG A 48 -1.05 23.48 7.32
CA ARG A 48 -1.35 24.91 7.17
C ARG A 48 -2.28 25.10 5.97
N PRO A 49 -3.39 25.84 6.08
CA PRO A 49 -4.48 25.78 5.11
C PRO A 49 -4.33 26.73 3.91
N PHE A 50 -3.19 27.42 3.73
CA PHE A 50 -3.12 28.59 2.83
C PHE A 50 -1.88 28.70 1.92
N TYR A 51 -1.10 27.64 1.74
CA TYR A 51 -0.01 27.64 0.74
C TYR A 51 -0.04 26.36 -0.08
N GLY A 52 -0.51 26.47 -1.32
CA GLY A 52 -0.54 25.40 -2.29
C GLY A 52 0.83 25.12 -2.90
N ILE A 53 1.69 24.41 -2.18
CA ILE A 53 2.78 23.53 -2.64
C ILE A 53 3.06 22.61 -1.44
N SER A 54 2.88 21.29 -1.43
CA SER A 54 2.80 20.30 -2.50
C SER A 54 1.50 19.53 -2.31
N GLN A 55 0.74 19.32 -3.39
CA GLN A 55 0.34 17.94 -3.63
C GLN A 55 1.68 17.20 -3.65
N ALA A 56 2.05 16.56 -2.53
CA ALA A 56 2.87 15.38 -2.68
C ALA A 56 2.15 14.64 -3.79
N SER A 57 2.86 14.45 -4.90
CA SER A 57 2.46 13.46 -5.86
C SER A 57 2.41 12.15 -5.05
N ALA A 58 1.29 11.91 -4.38
CA ALA A 58 0.45 10.80 -4.75
C ALA A 58 0.25 10.91 -6.27
N GLN A 59 1.34 10.65 -7.02
CA GLN A 59 1.25 9.71 -8.09
C GLN A 59 0.34 8.64 -7.50
N GLU A 60 -0.81 8.44 -8.12
CA GLU A 60 -1.41 7.13 -8.14
C GLU A 60 -0.25 6.17 -8.41
N GLN A 61 0.37 5.67 -7.33
CA GLN A 61 1.33 4.61 -7.42
C GLN A 61 0.43 3.48 -7.85
N GLU A 62 0.39 3.24 -9.17
CA GLU A 62 -0.24 2.05 -9.73
C GLU A 62 0.20 0.91 -8.83
N LEU A 63 -0.76 0.33 -8.11
CA LEU A 63 -0.48 -0.75 -7.18
C LEU A 63 -0.07 -1.94 -8.04
N LYS A 64 1.25 -2.05 -8.27
CA LYS A 64 1.88 -3.05 -9.12
C LYS A 64 2.65 -4.01 -8.23
N PRO A 65 2.32 -5.32 -8.25
CA PRO A 65 3.10 -6.33 -7.59
C PRO A 65 4.56 -6.32 -8.07
N SER A 66 5.50 -6.67 -7.20
CA SER A 66 6.89 -6.83 -7.61
C SER A 66 7.04 -8.05 -8.54
N ALA A 67 8.05 -8.02 -9.42
CA ALA A 67 8.31 -9.13 -10.33
C ALA A 67 8.56 -10.47 -9.61
N GLU A 68 9.12 -10.42 -8.39
CA GLU A 68 9.30 -11.60 -7.53
C GLU A 68 7.96 -12.21 -7.11
N ILE A 69 7.01 -11.38 -6.66
CA ILE A 69 5.67 -11.83 -6.28
C ILE A 69 4.90 -12.35 -7.49
N THR A 70 4.96 -11.68 -8.63
CA THR A 70 4.31 -12.14 -9.86
C THR A 70 4.84 -13.51 -10.30
N LYS A 71 6.17 -13.71 -10.25
CA LYS A 71 6.78 -15.00 -10.57
C LYS A 71 6.33 -16.09 -9.60
N TRP A 72 6.39 -15.82 -8.30
CA TRP A 72 5.94 -16.76 -7.28
C TRP A 72 4.47 -17.14 -7.48
N LEU A 73 3.58 -16.17 -7.72
CA LEU A 73 2.17 -16.41 -8.01
C LEU A 73 1.97 -17.28 -9.25
N SER A 74 2.75 -17.05 -10.31
CA SER A 74 2.66 -17.87 -11.52
C SER A 74 3.08 -19.32 -11.28
N ASP A 75 4.14 -19.53 -10.51
CA ASP A 75 4.64 -20.88 -10.19
C ASP A 75 3.63 -21.66 -9.33
N VAL A 76 3.07 -21.03 -8.29
CA VAL A 76 2.17 -21.71 -7.34
C VAL A 76 0.71 -21.76 -7.81
N GLY A 77 0.28 -20.80 -8.62
CA GLY A 77 -1.11 -20.67 -9.07
C GLY A 77 -1.45 -21.57 -10.27
N LYS A 78 -0.46 -21.97 -11.05
CA LYS A 78 -0.64 -22.74 -12.30
C LYS A 78 -1.52 -23.99 -12.17
N PRO A 79 -1.44 -24.82 -11.11
CA PRO A 79 -2.31 -25.99 -10.96
C PRO A 79 -3.80 -25.67 -10.85
N PHE A 80 -4.15 -24.43 -10.49
CA PHE A 80 -5.52 -23.97 -10.26
C PHE A 80 -6.06 -23.12 -11.41
N ALA A 81 -5.30 -22.93 -12.49
CA ALA A 81 -5.71 -22.15 -13.65
C ALA A 81 -7.06 -22.64 -14.21
N GLY A 82 -7.95 -21.69 -14.54
CA GLY A 82 -9.33 -21.98 -14.97
C GLY A 82 -10.34 -22.09 -13.82
N THR A 83 -9.91 -22.05 -12.56
CA THR A 83 -10.81 -21.95 -11.40
C THR A 83 -11.35 -20.52 -11.28
N THR A 84 -12.59 -20.37 -10.80
CA THR A 84 -13.17 -19.07 -10.44
C THR A 84 -13.37 -19.00 -8.94
N LEU A 85 -12.82 -17.96 -8.31
CA LEU A 85 -13.03 -17.62 -6.91
C LEU A 85 -14.06 -16.51 -6.79
N ARG A 86 -15.03 -16.66 -5.89
CA ARG A 86 -16.05 -15.66 -5.60
C ARG A 86 -15.86 -15.06 -4.22
N LEU A 87 -15.77 -13.74 -4.17
CA LEU A 87 -15.51 -12.96 -2.97
C LEU A 87 -16.57 -11.89 -2.78
N ALA A 88 -17.19 -11.85 -1.60
CA ALA A 88 -17.98 -10.71 -1.15
C ALA A 88 -17.19 -9.92 -0.09
N THR A 89 -17.07 -8.60 -0.25
CA THR A 89 -16.27 -7.76 0.66
C THR A 89 -16.88 -6.39 0.94
N GLU A 90 -16.58 -5.83 2.12
CA GLU A 90 -16.97 -4.47 2.48
C GLU A 90 -16.32 -3.41 1.56
N SER A 91 -17.05 -2.36 1.21
CA SER A 91 -16.56 -1.20 0.45
C SER A 91 -15.63 -0.30 1.25
N THR A 92 -14.48 -0.86 1.62
CA THR A 92 -13.36 -0.15 2.23
C THR A 92 -12.32 0.24 1.17
N PRO A 93 -11.43 1.22 1.41
CA PRO A 93 -10.40 1.60 0.44
C PRO A 93 -9.51 0.42 -0.02
N PRO A 94 -9.06 -0.51 0.86
CA PRO A 94 -8.31 -1.68 0.43
C PRO A 94 -9.08 -2.61 -0.51
N SER A 95 -10.35 -2.93 -0.21
CA SER A 95 -11.18 -3.80 -1.06
C SER A 95 -11.37 -3.20 -2.45
N ASN A 96 -11.59 -1.89 -2.52
CA ASN A 96 -11.70 -1.17 -3.78
C ASN A 96 -10.40 -1.23 -4.59
N ALA A 97 -9.24 -1.07 -3.94
CA ALA A 97 -7.94 -1.21 -4.60
C ALA A 97 -7.71 -2.63 -5.14
N ILE A 98 -8.11 -3.67 -4.37
CA ILE A 98 -8.02 -5.06 -4.81
C ILE A 98 -8.89 -5.28 -6.06
N ALA A 99 -10.14 -4.86 -6.01
CA ALA A 99 -11.11 -5.08 -7.08
C ALA A 99 -10.78 -4.34 -8.39
N THR A 100 -10.23 -3.14 -8.29
CA THR A 100 -10.04 -2.25 -9.46
C THR A 100 -8.63 -2.25 -10.01
N GLN A 101 -7.60 -2.51 -9.21
CA GLN A 101 -6.21 -2.36 -9.61
C GLN A 101 -5.41 -3.66 -9.55
N LEU A 102 -5.58 -4.46 -8.50
CA LEU A 102 -4.71 -5.60 -8.23
C LEU A 102 -5.21 -6.93 -8.82
N LYS A 103 -6.53 -7.11 -8.90
CA LYS A 103 -7.17 -8.34 -9.41
C LYS A 103 -6.55 -8.82 -10.73
N GLN A 104 -6.38 -7.91 -11.69
CA GLN A 104 -5.85 -8.26 -13.03
C GLN A 104 -4.48 -8.95 -12.97
N TYR A 105 -3.55 -8.48 -12.12
CA TYR A 105 -2.22 -9.06 -12.01
C TYR A 105 -2.26 -10.48 -11.44
N PHE A 106 -3.16 -10.73 -10.49
CA PHE A 106 -3.37 -12.07 -9.95
C PHE A 106 -3.96 -13.01 -11.00
N GLU A 107 -4.99 -12.57 -11.73
CA GLU A 107 -5.60 -13.39 -12.78
C GLU A 107 -4.60 -13.70 -13.90
N GLU A 108 -3.83 -12.71 -14.35
CA GLU A 108 -2.82 -12.87 -15.39
C GLU A 108 -1.68 -13.80 -14.97
N ALA A 109 -1.20 -13.68 -13.73
CA ALA A 109 -0.11 -14.51 -13.24
C ALA A 109 -0.52 -15.98 -13.06
N THR A 110 -1.72 -16.21 -12.52
CA THR A 110 -2.16 -17.54 -12.05
C THR A 110 -3.08 -18.28 -13.02
N GLY A 111 -3.80 -17.56 -13.88
CA GLY A 111 -4.90 -18.11 -14.69
C GLY A 111 -6.20 -18.37 -13.91
N ILE A 112 -6.26 -18.03 -12.63
CA ILE A 112 -7.48 -18.08 -11.80
C ILE A 112 -8.34 -16.85 -12.10
N LYS A 113 -9.66 -17.01 -12.17
CA LYS A 113 -10.62 -15.89 -12.24
C LYS A 113 -11.09 -15.51 -10.85
N VAL A 114 -11.27 -14.22 -10.59
CA VAL A 114 -11.74 -13.71 -9.29
C VAL A 114 -12.94 -12.81 -9.49
N GLU A 115 -14.11 -13.22 -9.05
CA GLU A 115 -15.32 -12.39 -9.02
C GLU A 115 -15.40 -11.70 -7.66
N ILE A 116 -15.33 -10.37 -7.64
CA ILE A 116 -15.35 -9.58 -6.41
C ILE A 116 -16.60 -8.71 -6.40
N GLU A 117 -17.44 -8.90 -5.39
CA GLU A 117 -18.59 -8.05 -5.11
C GLU A 117 -18.28 -7.16 -3.91
N VAL A 118 -18.24 -5.84 -4.16
CA VAL A 118 -17.94 -4.83 -3.15
C VAL A 118 -19.25 -4.21 -2.66
N LEU A 119 -19.57 -4.37 -1.38
CA LEU A 119 -20.87 -4.04 -0.79
C LEU A 119 -20.71 -3.26 0.54
N PRO A 120 -21.75 -2.58 1.06
CA PRO A 120 -21.77 -2.14 2.45
C PRO A 120 -21.67 -3.33 3.44
N LEU A 121 -21.07 -3.11 4.61
CA LEU A 121 -20.82 -4.16 5.61
C LEU A 121 -22.09 -4.96 5.95
N GLU A 122 -23.22 -4.29 6.21
CA GLU A 122 -24.48 -4.95 6.54
C GLU A 122 -24.92 -5.94 5.46
N GLN A 123 -24.68 -5.64 4.18
CA GLN A 123 -25.06 -6.52 3.07
C GLN A 123 -24.14 -7.73 2.99
N VAL A 124 -22.84 -7.57 3.26
CA VAL A 124 -21.89 -8.69 3.36
C VAL A 124 -22.34 -9.66 4.46
N LEU A 125 -22.67 -9.13 5.65
CA LEU A 125 -23.13 -9.94 6.78
C LEU A 125 -24.45 -10.67 6.49
N GLN A 126 -25.41 -10.00 5.83
CA GLN A 126 -26.67 -10.61 5.40
C GLN A 126 -26.42 -11.75 4.42
N LYS A 127 -25.57 -11.54 3.39
CA LYS A 127 -25.23 -12.58 2.41
C LYS A 127 -24.51 -13.76 3.05
N LEU A 128 -23.53 -13.51 3.91
CA LEU A 128 -22.82 -14.56 4.65
C LEU A 128 -23.80 -15.40 5.48
N THR A 129 -24.68 -14.74 6.23
CA THR A 129 -25.67 -15.43 7.07
C THR A 129 -26.58 -16.32 6.23
N LEU A 130 -27.06 -15.82 5.09
CA LEU A 130 -27.93 -16.57 4.18
C LEU A 130 -27.18 -17.74 3.53
N ASP A 131 -25.96 -17.53 3.03
CA ASP A 131 -25.18 -18.56 2.35
C ASP A 131 -24.83 -19.72 3.29
N VAL A 132 -24.47 -19.41 4.55
CA VAL A 132 -24.20 -20.41 5.59
C VAL A 132 -25.49 -21.12 6.01
N ALA A 133 -26.56 -20.39 6.30
CA ALA A 133 -27.83 -20.98 6.73
C ALA A 133 -28.44 -21.90 5.67
N SER A 134 -28.21 -21.59 4.39
CA SER A 134 -28.67 -22.39 3.25
C SER A 134 -27.65 -23.43 2.79
N SER A 135 -26.42 -23.42 3.32
CA SER A 135 -25.32 -24.31 2.91
C SER A 135 -25.07 -24.30 1.40
N LEU A 136 -25.23 -23.14 0.75
CA LEU A 136 -25.10 -23.01 -0.69
C LEU A 136 -23.65 -22.93 -1.15
N GLY A 137 -22.77 -22.28 -0.36
CA GLY A 137 -21.38 -22.05 -0.74
C GLY A 137 -21.26 -21.20 -2.00
N THR A 138 -22.11 -20.16 -2.11
CA THR A 138 -22.16 -19.28 -3.27
C THR A 138 -20.87 -18.48 -3.42
N TYR A 139 -20.25 -18.11 -2.30
CA TYR A 139 -18.96 -17.41 -2.25
C TYR A 139 -17.91 -18.30 -1.58
N ASP A 140 -16.69 -18.25 -2.11
CA ASP A 140 -15.54 -18.94 -1.54
C ASP A 140 -14.93 -18.15 -0.38
N LEU A 141 -15.04 -16.81 -0.42
CA LEU A 141 -14.47 -15.91 0.59
C LEU A 141 -15.43 -14.78 0.98
N TYR A 142 -15.28 -14.34 2.23
CA TYR A 142 -15.87 -13.13 2.79
C TYR A 142 -14.79 -12.31 3.50
N TYR A 143 -14.85 -10.98 3.44
CA TYR A 143 -14.17 -10.07 4.38
C TYR A 143 -14.72 -8.65 4.38
#